data_AF-A0A7C6H1T3-F1
#
_entry.id   AF-A0A7C6H1T3-F1
#
_cell.length_a   1.000
_cell.length_b   1.000
_cell.length_c   1.000
_cell.angle_alpha   90.00
_cell.angle_beta   90.00
_cell.angle_gamma   90.00
#
_symmetry.space_group_name_H-M   'P 1'
#
loop_
_entity.id
_entity.type
_entity.pdbx_description
1 polymer ?
#
loop_
_entity_poly.entity_id
_entity_poly.type
_entity_poly.pdbx_seq_one_letter_code
_entity_poly.pdbx_strand_id
1 'polypeptide(L)'
;MYEVLLFDGGVYKINELYELIEDVGGFVIQKTQVQVQITVTLAIPEEERPVIEAKTVELGGKLMDVPLAGTEIAVVAPTLGRHHMPHPTCDIAEQLRRAGAITVVMGLARGKGRRTSQISAEEKAIIEEYDAAVFVLGNFKDCILEHKVKLFEDLEVPVVVVCGPEIGSLPSCEGMVCGVGRKVERMRREEEIHKLEEVGSQVENVVRRKRQELDEDPLFVHPAEIKDRIAELEAVQRSLRPAPIVLHLDGLRVKIPYEEWKDQIADVEVYGRRLGDIATISNSRLGGSTLIRIKTRAEVESG
;
A
#
# COMPACT_ATOMS: atom_id res chain seq x y z
N MET A 1 -13.81 -11.94 -7.98
CA MET A 1 -12.66 -11.28 -7.31
C MET A 1 -13.05 -9.83 -7.10
N TYR A 2 -12.61 -9.19 -6.02
CA TYR A 2 -12.89 -7.76 -5.86
C TYR A 2 -11.92 -6.94 -6.71
N GLU A 3 -12.45 -6.04 -7.54
CA GLU A 3 -11.65 -4.99 -8.18
C GLU A 3 -11.78 -3.69 -7.40
N VAL A 4 -10.76 -2.84 -7.49
CA VAL A 4 -10.71 -1.58 -6.74
C VAL A 4 -10.69 -0.39 -7.70
N LEU A 5 -11.69 0.47 -7.55
CA LEU A 5 -11.97 1.58 -8.45
C LEU A 5 -12.01 2.90 -7.70
N LEU A 6 -11.74 3.99 -8.41
CA LEU A 6 -11.86 5.35 -7.94
C LEU A 6 -12.92 6.07 -8.75
N PHE A 7 -14.00 6.44 -8.07
CA PHE A 7 -14.97 7.40 -8.56
C PHE A 7 -14.47 8.82 -8.28
N ASP A 8 -14.46 9.69 -9.29
CA ASP A 8 -14.20 11.13 -9.19
C ASP A 8 -15.39 11.89 -9.77
N GLY A 9 -16.09 12.67 -8.93
CA GLY A 9 -17.33 13.33 -9.33
C GLY A 9 -17.82 14.38 -8.34
N GLY A 10 -19.09 14.75 -8.47
CA GLY A 10 -19.75 15.70 -7.57
C GLY A 10 -20.38 15.01 -6.35
N VAL A 11 -20.62 15.78 -5.29
CA VAL A 11 -21.35 15.31 -4.10
C VAL A 11 -22.86 15.11 -4.34
N TYR A 12 -23.39 15.62 -5.45
CA TYR A 12 -24.80 15.51 -5.78
C TYR A 12 -25.21 14.05 -5.96
N LYS A 13 -26.23 13.59 -5.21
CA LYS A 13 -26.75 12.22 -5.23
C LYS A 13 -25.72 11.12 -4.93
N ILE A 14 -24.60 11.46 -4.29
CA ILE A 14 -23.55 10.47 -4.00
C ILE A 14 -24.02 9.33 -3.09
N ASN A 15 -25.04 9.56 -2.24
CA ASN A 15 -25.63 8.50 -1.42
C ASN A 15 -26.23 7.37 -2.26
N GLU A 16 -26.75 7.68 -3.46
CA GLU A 16 -27.24 6.64 -4.39
C GLU A 16 -26.11 5.73 -4.88
N LEU A 17 -24.86 6.21 -4.92
CA LEU A 17 -23.69 5.39 -5.22
C LEU A 17 -23.30 4.52 -4.01
N TYR A 18 -23.37 5.04 -2.79
CA TYR A 18 -23.04 4.28 -1.58
C TYR A 18 -24.02 3.13 -1.36
N GLU A 19 -25.32 3.39 -1.47
CA GLU A 19 -26.36 2.37 -1.39
C GLU A 19 -26.13 1.28 -2.45
N LEU A 20 -25.82 1.67 -3.69
CA LEU A 20 -25.53 0.72 -4.75
C LEU A 20 -24.27 -0.12 -4.46
N ILE A 21 -23.21 0.47 -3.91
CA ILE A 21 -21.99 -0.25 -3.53
C ILE A 21 -22.31 -1.33 -2.49
N GLU A 22 -23.13 -1.01 -1.49
CA GLU A 22 -23.55 -1.98 -0.47
C GLU A 22 -24.45 -3.07 -1.07
N ASP A 23 -25.39 -2.70 -1.96
CA ASP A 23 -26.32 -3.64 -2.61
C ASP A 23 -25.59 -4.68 -3.48
N VAL A 24 -24.50 -4.28 -4.15
CA VAL A 24 -23.67 -5.19 -4.95
C VAL A 24 -22.64 -5.96 -4.11
N GLY A 25 -22.68 -5.84 -2.77
CA GLY A 25 -21.74 -6.51 -1.87
C GLY A 25 -20.32 -5.91 -1.89
N GLY A 26 -20.18 -4.66 -2.32
CA GLY A 26 -18.95 -3.88 -2.28
C GLY A 26 -18.76 -3.10 -0.98
N PHE A 27 -17.65 -2.38 -0.89
CA PHE A 27 -17.34 -1.53 0.26
C PHE A 27 -16.57 -0.27 -0.15
N VAL A 28 -16.82 0.82 0.58
CA VAL A 28 -16.08 2.08 0.41
C VAL A 28 -14.76 2.00 1.18
N ILE A 29 -13.66 1.94 0.45
CA ILE A 29 -12.30 1.93 1.02
C ILE A 29 -11.93 3.30 1.56
N GLN A 30 -12.19 4.37 0.80
CA GLN A 30 -11.83 5.74 1.20
C GLN A 30 -12.75 6.73 0.51
N LYS A 31 -13.10 7.82 1.20
CA LYS A 31 -13.76 8.97 0.58
C LYS A 31 -13.06 10.26 0.97
N THR A 32 -12.83 11.13 -0.01
CA THR A 32 -12.26 12.45 0.20
C THR A 32 -13.15 13.47 -0.48
N GLN A 33 -13.80 14.33 0.31
CA GLN A 33 -14.62 15.42 -0.18
C GLN A 33 -13.86 16.74 -0.11
N VAL A 34 -13.83 17.47 -1.22
CA VAL A 34 -13.28 18.82 -1.30
C VAL A 34 -14.34 19.71 -1.92
N GLN A 35 -14.98 20.54 -1.08
CA GLN A 35 -16.11 21.39 -1.47
C GLN A 35 -17.26 20.56 -2.09
N VAL A 36 -17.50 20.76 -3.40
CA VAL A 36 -18.54 20.08 -4.18
C VAL A 36 -18.04 18.85 -4.93
N GLN A 37 -16.73 18.58 -4.89
CA GLN A 37 -16.13 17.41 -5.49
C GLN A 37 -15.92 16.32 -4.45
N ILE A 38 -16.04 15.07 -4.88
CA ILE A 38 -15.78 13.90 -4.07
C ILE A 38 -15.02 12.85 -4.87
N THR A 39 -14.02 12.28 -4.23
CA THR A 39 -13.35 11.07 -4.69
C THR A 39 -13.72 9.94 -3.75
N VAL A 40 -14.18 8.83 -4.31
CA VAL A 40 -14.55 7.62 -3.57
C VAL A 40 -13.73 6.47 -4.14
N THR A 41 -12.91 5.87 -3.31
CA THR A 41 -12.25 4.59 -3.59
C THR A 41 -13.16 3.49 -3.06
N LEU A 42 -13.56 2.59 -3.94
CA LEU A 42 -14.49 1.49 -3.66
C LEU A 42 -13.90 0.16 -4.14
N ALA A 43 -14.28 -0.92 -3.48
CA ALA A 43 -14.07 -2.26 -4.02
C ALA A 43 -15.41 -2.94 -4.24
N ILE A 44 -15.54 -3.61 -5.38
CA ILE A 44 -16.76 -4.29 -5.81
C ILE A 44 -16.40 -5.64 -6.43
N PRO A 45 -17.32 -6.62 -6.44
CA PRO A 45 -17.15 -7.80 -7.28
C PRO A 45 -16.97 -7.40 -8.75
N GLU A 46 -16.00 -8.00 -9.43
CA GLU A 46 -15.64 -7.72 -10.83
C GLU A 46 -16.86 -7.83 -11.78
N GLU A 47 -17.77 -8.75 -11.52
CA GLU A 47 -19.02 -8.93 -12.26
C GLU A 47 -19.98 -7.73 -12.19
N GLU A 48 -19.88 -6.90 -11.15
CA GLU A 48 -20.78 -5.76 -10.87
C GLU A 48 -20.22 -4.42 -11.42
N ARG A 49 -19.02 -4.43 -12.01
CA ARG A 49 -18.43 -3.26 -12.68
C ARG A 49 -19.38 -2.50 -13.61
N PRO A 50 -20.13 -3.17 -14.52
CA PRO A 50 -20.96 -2.46 -15.49
C PRO A 50 -22.07 -1.64 -14.81
N VAL A 51 -22.55 -2.11 -13.65
CA VAL A 51 -23.61 -1.44 -12.88
C VAL A 51 -23.06 -0.15 -12.27
N ILE A 52 -21.86 -0.21 -11.69
CA ILE A 52 -21.17 0.97 -11.13
C ILE A 52 -20.74 1.96 -12.21
N GLU A 53 -20.30 1.49 -13.38
CA GLU A 53 -19.99 2.35 -14.53
C GLU A 53 -21.23 3.12 -15.00
N ALA A 54 -22.37 2.43 -15.16
CA ALA A 54 -23.63 3.07 -15.52
C ALA A 54 -24.04 4.14 -14.50
N LYS A 55 -23.93 3.84 -13.19
CA LYS A 55 -24.21 4.81 -12.13
C LYS A 55 -23.25 5.99 -12.15
N THR A 56 -21.98 5.74 -12.44
CA THR A 56 -20.95 6.78 -12.53
C THR A 56 -21.27 7.78 -13.64
N VAL A 57 -21.71 7.29 -14.80
CA VAL A 57 -22.15 8.13 -15.92
C VAL A 57 -23.41 8.93 -15.55
N GLU A 58 -24.38 8.33 -14.87
CA GLU A 58 -25.59 9.01 -14.39
C GLU A 58 -25.24 10.19 -13.47
N LEU A 59 -24.26 10.01 -12.59
CA LEU A 59 -23.78 11.03 -11.65
C LEU A 59 -22.82 12.05 -12.28
N GLY A 60 -22.48 11.90 -13.57
CA GLY A 60 -21.55 12.77 -14.28
C GLY A 60 -20.11 12.67 -13.75
N GLY A 61 -19.74 11.54 -13.16
CA GLY A 61 -18.41 11.27 -12.63
C GLY A 61 -17.50 10.55 -13.63
N LYS A 62 -16.32 10.18 -13.16
CA LYS A 62 -15.33 9.35 -13.85
C LYS A 62 -14.96 8.17 -12.96
N LEU A 63 -14.83 7.00 -13.56
CA LEU A 63 -14.34 5.80 -12.91
C LEU A 63 -12.92 5.52 -13.41
N MET A 64 -12.00 5.25 -12.49
CA MET A 64 -10.60 4.97 -12.78
C MET A 64 -10.17 3.73 -12.03
N ASP A 65 -9.35 2.88 -12.66
CA ASP A 65 -8.76 1.73 -11.99
C ASP A 65 -7.68 2.20 -11.01
N VAL A 66 -7.77 1.73 -9.77
CA VAL A 66 -6.77 1.98 -8.72
C VAL A 66 -6.38 0.66 -8.06
N PRO A 67 -5.68 -0.22 -8.79
CA PRO A 67 -5.50 -1.61 -8.39
C PRO A 67 -4.63 -1.77 -7.13
N LEU A 68 -3.87 -0.73 -6.75
CA LEU A 68 -3.06 -0.70 -5.52
C LEU A 68 -3.78 0.00 -4.36
N ALA A 69 -5.02 0.45 -4.53
CA ALA A 69 -5.77 1.00 -3.41
C ALA A 69 -5.97 -0.04 -2.30
N GLY A 70 -5.90 0.46 -1.06
CA GLY A 70 -5.89 -0.39 0.14
C GLY A 70 -4.54 -1.02 0.44
N THR A 71 -3.45 -0.55 -0.16
CA THR A 71 -2.09 -1.01 0.15
C THR A 71 -1.18 0.11 0.64
N GLU A 72 -0.23 -0.23 1.50
CA GLU A 72 0.88 0.61 1.91
C GLU A 72 2.21 0.03 1.39
N ILE A 73 2.94 0.79 0.57
CA ILE A 73 4.14 0.31 -0.12
C ILE A 73 5.36 1.14 0.28
N ALA A 74 6.42 0.46 0.71
CA ALA A 74 7.70 1.10 0.97
C ALA A 74 8.52 1.24 -0.31
N VAL A 75 8.87 2.46 -0.71
CA VAL A 75 9.80 2.71 -1.83
C VAL A 75 11.17 3.00 -1.23
N VAL A 76 12.04 1.99 -1.26
CA VAL A 76 13.33 1.97 -0.56
C VAL A 76 14.45 2.35 -1.50
N ALA A 77 15.17 3.42 -1.16
CA ALA A 77 16.41 3.81 -1.80
C ALA A 77 17.61 3.46 -0.90
N PRO A 78 18.76 3.03 -1.46
CA PRO A 78 19.98 2.81 -0.70
C PRO A 78 20.49 4.04 0.05
N THR A 79 20.02 5.25 -0.30
CA THR A 79 20.23 6.50 0.43
C THR A 79 19.32 7.62 -0.10
N LEU A 80 18.92 8.53 0.78
CA LEU A 80 18.24 9.80 0.46
C LEU A 80 19.14 11.03 0.61
N GLY A 81 20.46 10.85 0.73
CA GLY A 81 21.38 11.98 0.82
C GLY A 81 21.32 12.83 -0.44
N ARG A 82 21.35 14.17 -0.33
CA ARG A 82 21.23 15.10 -1.48
C ARG A 82 22.16 14.77 -2.66
N HIS A 83 23.38 14.31 -2.38
CA HIS A 83 24.36 13.91 -3.40
C HIS A 83 24.11 12.54 -4.01
N HIS A 84 23.07 11.82 -3.59
CA HIS A 84 22.80 10.43 -3.91
C HIS A 84 21.32 10.11 -4.16
N MET A 85 20.39 10.97 -3.76
CA MET A 85 18.96 10.77 -3.89
C MET A 85 18.58 10.63 -5.37
N PRO A 86 18.03 9.49 -5.80
CA PRO A 86 17.51 9.35 -7.16
C PRO A 86 16.14 10.04 -7.24
N HIS A 87 15.98 10.99 -8.16
CA HIS A 87 14.64 11.48 -8.52
C HIS A 87 13.65 10.35 -8.91
N PRO A 88 14.11 9.27 -9.59
CA PRO A 88 13.26 8.12 -9.87
C PRO A 88 12.56 7.51 -8.65
N THR A 89 13.16 7.55 -7.46
CA THR A 89 12.52 7.03 -6.23
C THR A 89 11.22 7.78 -5.94
N CYS A 90 11.23 9.12 -6.07
CA CYS A 90 10.04 9.93 -5.85
C CYS A 90 9.02 9.79 -6.99
N ASP A 91 9.49 9.67 -8.24
CA ASP A 91 8.62 9.48 -9.41
C ASP A 91 7.91 8.12 -9.36
N ILE A 92 8.60 7.05 -8.97
CA ILE A 92 8.01 5.73 -8.73
C ILE A 92 6.98 5.81 -7.60
N ALA A 93 7.33 6.43 -6.48
CA ALA A 93 6.41 6.59 -5.36
C ALA A 93 5.15 7.39 -5.75
N GLU A 94 5.29 8.39 -6.62
CA GLU A 94 4.15 9.14 -7.18
C GLU A 94 3.32 8.28 -8.14
N GLN A 95 3.95 7.50 -9.02
CA GLN A 95 3.24 6.61 -9.93
C GLN A 95 2.39 5.57 -9.18
N LEU A 96 2.94 4.97 -8.12
CA LEU A 96 2.21 4.02 -7.29
C LEU A 96 1.05 4.70 -6.54
N ARG A 97 1.19 5.96 -6.12
CA ARG A 97 0.07 6.74 -5.54
C ARG A 97 -1.04 6.99 -6.55
N ARG A 98 -0.71 7.25 -7.82
CA ARG A 98 -1.71 7.40 -8.89
C ARG A 98 -2.51 6.11 -9.10
N ALA A 99 -1.89 4.96 -8.89
CA ALA A 99 -2.55 3.65 -8.89
C ALA A 99 -3.29 3.31 -7.57
N GLY A 100 -3.35 4.25 -6.61
CA GLY A 100 -4.12 4.12 -5.36
C GLY A 100 -3.32 3.74 -4.11
N ALA A 101 -2.04 3.40 -4.22
CA ALA A 101 -1.24 3.00 -3.06
C ALA A 101 -0.95 4.18 -2.12
N ILE A 102 -0.85 3.91 -0.82
CA ILE A 102 -0.16 4.81 0.11
C ILE A 102 1.32 4.46 0.07
N THR A 103 2.16 5.38 -0.41
CA THR A 103 3.61 5.11 -0.48
C THR A 103 4.43 5.91 0.52
N VAL A 104 5.40 5.23 1.12
CA VAL A 104 6.42 5.83 1.99
C VAL A 104 7.78 5.69 1.32
N VAL A 105 8.49 6.81 1.15
CA VAL A 105 9.85 6.80 0.62
C VAL A 105 10.82 6.63 1.77
N MET A 106 11.60 5.55 1.75
CA MET A 106 12.57 5.23 2.80
C MET A 106 14.00 5.30 2.25
N GLY A 107 14.90 5.89 3.01
CA GLY A 107 16.33 5.92 2.71
C GLY A 107 17.11 5.13 3.73
N LEU A 108 17.88 4.15 3.27
CA LEU A 108 18.76 3.42 4.18
C LEU A 108 19.89 4.32 4.69
N ALA A 109 20.25 4.16 5.96
CA ALA A 109 21.32 4.91 6.60
C ALA A 109 22.69 4.57 5.99
N ARG A 110 22.90 3.30 5.62
CA ARG A 110 24.21 2.77 5.15
C ARG A 110 24.11 1.88 3.90
N GLY A 111 23.08 2.06 3.08
CA GLY A 111 22.90 1.30 1.82
C GLY A 111 23.76 1.78 0.64
N LYS A 112 24.37 2.98 0.74
CA LYS A 112 25.12 3.61 -0.36
C LYS A 112 26.52 3.02 -0.56
N GLY A 113 27.00 3.08 -1.79
CA GLY A 113 28.36 2.67 -2.20
C GLY A 113 28.37 1.36 -3.00
N ARG A 114 29.42 1.18 -3.82
CA ARG A 114 29.51 0.09 -4.81
C ARG A 114 29.70 -1.29 -4.16
N ARG A 115 30.40 -1.35 -3.03
CA ARG A 115 30.75 -2.60 -2.31
C ARG A 115 30.11 -2.70 -0.92
N THR A 116 29.21 -1.79 -0.61
CA THR A 116 28.61 -1.63 0.72
C THR A 116 27.10 -1.76 0.58
N SER A 117 26.54 -2.76 1.23
CA SER A 117 25.09 -2.99 1.29
C SER A 117 24.73 -3.33 2.72
N GLN A 118 24.65 -2.29 3.54
CA GLN A 118 24.26 -2.43 4.94
C GLN A 118 22.82 -1.97 5.09
N ILE A 119 22.03 -2.82 5.70
CA ILE A 119 20.70 -2.55 6.20
C ILE A 119 20.65 -3.08 7.64
N SER A 120 20.09 -2.30 8.57
CA SER A 120 19.97 -2.72 9.96
C SER A 120 18.77 -3.66 10.14
N ALA A 121 18.76 -4.44 11.22
CA ALA A 121 17.59 -5.24 11.58
C ALA A 121 16.34 -4.38 11.84
N GLU A 122 16.54 -3.16 12.35
CA GLU A 122 15.45 -2.19 12.57
C GLU A 122 14.90 -1.65 11.25
N GLU A 123 15.76 -1.33 10.27
CA GLU A 123 15.33 -0.92 8.93
C GLU A 123 14.55 -2.04 8.23
N LYS A 124 15.01 -3.30 8.35
CA LYS A 124 14.26 -4.46 7.85
C LYS A 124 12.90 -4.57 8.54
N ALA A 125 12.88 -4.53 9.87
CA ALA A 125 11.63 -4.64 10.64
C ALA A 125 10.62 -3.53 10.31
N ILE A 126 11.07 -2.33 9.92
CA ILE A 126 10.19 -1.27 9.42
C ILE A 126 9.61 -1.64 8.05
N ILE A 127 10.43 -2.18 7.14
CA ILE A 127 9.99 -2.59 5.79
C ILE A 127 8.96 -3.74 5.88
N GLU A 128 9.10 -4.65 6.84
CA GLU A 128 8.16 -5.74 7.12
C GLU A 128 6.77 -5.26 7.61
N GLU A 129 6.58 -3.97 7.89
CA GLU A 129 5.27 -3.41 8.25
C GLU A 129 4.43 -3.00 7.05
N TYR A 130 4.93 -3.15 5.83
CA TYR A 130 4.28 -2.73 4.59
C TYR A 130 3.80 -3.95 3.79
N ASP A 131 2.87 -3.73 2.86
CA ASP A 131 2.35 -4.81 2.01
C ASP A 131 3.36 -5.28 0.96
N ALA A 132 4.25 -4.37 0.54
CA ALA A 132 5.31 -4.64 -0.43
C ALA A 132 6.44 -3.60 -0.31
N ALA A 133 7.62 -3.96 -0.83
CA ALA A 133 8.78 -3.09 -0.90
C ALA A 133 9.29 -2.94 -2.33
N VAL A 134 9.54 -1.71 -2.77
CA VAL A 134 10.17 -1.40 -4.06
C VAL A 134 11.58 -0.88 -3.83
N PHE A 135 12.59 -1.68 -4.15
CA PHE A 135 13.99 -1.31 -4.01
C PHE A 135 14.50 -0.63 -5.27
N VAL A 136 14.80 0.68 -5.17
CA VAL A 136 15.31 1.49 -6.29
C VAL A 136 16.84 1.52 -6.25
N LEU A 137 17.46 0.67 -7.05
CA LEU A 137 18.91 0.46 -7.10
C LEU A 137 19.61 1.35 -8.14
N GLY A 138 20.94 1.25 -8.19
CA GLY A 138 21.79 2.09 -9.02
C GLY A 138 21.97 1.59 -10.46
N ASN A 139 23.03 2.11 -11.11
CA ASN A 139 23.33 1.87 -12.53
C ASN A 139 24.40 0.79 -12.77
N PHE A 140 25.01 0.24 -11.72
CA PHE A 140 26.16 -0.65 -11.84
C PHE A 140 25.73 -2.11 -11.67
N LYS A 141 25.87 -2.91 -12.74
CA LYS A 141 25.45 -4.32 -12.77
C LYS A 141 26.14 -5.16 -11.70
N ASP A 142 27.47 -5.16 -11.66
CA ASP A 142 28.25 -5.94 -10.68
C ASP A 142 27.88 -5.55 -9.23
N CYS A 143 27.66 -4.26 -8.99
CA CYS A 143 27.23 -3.76 -7.68
C CYS A 143 25.92 -4.41 -7.24
N ILE A 144 24.95 -4.49 -8.15
CA ILE A 144 23.63 -5.06 -7.88
C ILE A 144 23.74 -6.55 -7.60
N LEU A 145 24.37 -7.28 -8.53
CA LEU A 145 24.47 -8.74 -8.49
C LEU A 145 25.31 -9.24 -7.32
N GLU A 146 26.44 -8.60 -7.02
CA GLU A 146 27.38 -9.08 -6.01
C GLU A 146 27.06 -8.59 -4.60
N HIS A 147 26.32 -7.49 -4.47
CA HIS A 147 26.18 -6.80 -3.19
C HIS A 147 24.77 -6.35 -2.82
N LYS A 148 23.90 -5.92 -3.75
CA LYS A 148 22.64 -5.26 -3.36
C LYS A 148 21.51 -6.21 -3.01
N VAL A 149 21.59 -7.47 -3.44
CA VAL A 149 20.66 -8.53 -3.02
C VAL A 149 20.54 -8.61 -1.50
N LYS A 150 21.66 -8.43 -0.78
CA LYS A 150 21.71 -8.43 0.70
C LYS A 150 20.81 -7.41 1.40
N LEU A 151 20.34 -6.39 0.67
CA LEU A 151 19.45 -5.38 1.24
C LEU A 151 18.04 -5.93 1.46
N PHE A 152 17.66 -6.99 0.76
CA PHE A 152 16.30 -7.51 0.75
C PHE A 152 16.22 -9.04 0.78
N GLU A 153 17.35 -9.76 0.80
CA GLU A 153 17.36 -11.23 0.74
C GLU A 153 16.67 -11.96 1.90
N ASP A 154 16.56 -11.29 3.05
CA ASP A 154 15.92 -11.82 4.27
C ASP A 154 14.55 -11.17 4.54
N LEU A 155 13.97 -10.47 3.56
CA LEU A 155 12.64 -9.88 3.73
C LEU A 155 11.54 -10.91 3.39
N GLU A 156 10.47 -10.89 4.18
CA GLU A 156 9.29 -11.73 3.98
C GLU A 156 8.22 -11.02 3.14
N VAL A 157 8.10 -9.70 3.29
CA VAL A 157 7.26 -8.88 2.41
C VAL A 157 7.74 -8.98 0.95
N PRO A 158 6.83 -9.02 -0.02
CA PRO A 158 7.21 -9.13 -1.41
C PRO A 158 7.98 -7.89 -1.90
N VAL A 159 9.03 -8.15 -2.68
CA VAL A 159 10.03 -7.20 -3.15
C VAL A 159 9.97 -7.04 -4.67
N VAL A 160 9.87 -5.80 -5.13
CA VAL A 160 10.12 -5.41 -6.53
C VAL A 160 11.41 -4.64 -6.62
N VAL A 161 12.31 -5.04 -7.51
CA VAL A 161 13.58 -4.36 -7.72
C VAL A 161 13.54 -3.51 -8.98
N VAL A 162 13.90 -2.24 -8.86
CA VAL A 162 14.03 -1.31 -9.99
C VAL A 162 15.50 -0.94 -10.14
N CYS A 163 16.09 -1.16 -11.32
CA CYS A 163 17.50 -0.88 -11.54
C CYS A 163 17.85 -0.38 -12.95
N GLY A 164 19.01 0.26 -13.07
CA GLY A 164 19.47 0.81 -14.36
C GLY A 164 19.88 -0.23 -15.40
N PRO A 165 20.80 -1.16 -15.09
CA PRO A 165 21.33 -2.09 -16.09
C PRO A 165 20.36 -3.21 -16.41
N GLU A 166 20.45 -3.75 -17.63
CA GLU A 166 19.73 -4.97 -18.01
C GLU A 166 20.28 -6.19 -17.27
N ILE A 167 19.40 -6.81 -16.46
CA ILE A 167 19.66 -8.00 -15.65
C ILE A 167 18.56 -9.02 -15.98
N GLY A 168 18.95 -10.27 -16.25
CA GLY A 168 17.99 -11.31 -16.63
C GLY A 168 17.14 -11.82 -15.46
N SER A 169 17.78 -12.04 -14.31
CA SER A 169 17.10 -12.41 -13.08
C SER A 169 17.91 -11.95 -11.86
N LEU A 170 17.22 -11.75 -10.76
CA LEU A 170 17.80 -11.42 -9.47
C LEU A 170 17.11 -12.32 -8.42
N PRO A 171 17.87 -12.96 -7.51
CA PRO A 171 17.27 -13.76 -6.45
C PRO A 171 16.56 -12.86 -5.42
N SER A 172 15.67 -13.46 -4.64
CA SER A 172 14.96 -12.83 -3.52
C SER A 172 14.12 -11.59 -3.89
N CYS A 173 13.54 -11.59 -5.09
CA CYS A 173 12.53 -10.61 -5.47
C CYS A 173 11.46 -11.24 -6.37
N GLU A 174 10.22 -10.81 -6.21
CA GLU A 174 9.03 -11.29 -6.90
C GLU A 174 8.83 -10.58 -8.25
N GLY A 175 9.50 -9.45 -8.47
CA GLY A 175 9.44 -8.68 -9.70
C GLY A 175 10.66 -7.79 -9.90
N MET A 176 10.99 -7.48 -11.16
CA MET A 176 12.11 -6.61 -11.48
C MET A 176 11.83 -5.76 -12.72
N VAL A 177 12.24 -4.49 -12.69
CA VAL A 177 12.22 -3.57 -13.83
C VAL A 177 13.60 -2.99 -14.08
N CYS A 178 14.11 -3.19 -15.30
CA CYS A 178 15.39 -2.64 -15.75
C CYS A 178 15.20 -1.31 -16.51
N GLY A 179 16.29 -0.58 -16.72
CA GLY A 179 16.29 0.70 -17.45
C GLY A 179 16.01 1.93 -16.58
N VAL A 180 15.74 1.75 -15.28
CA VAL A 180 15.48 2.84 -14.32
C VAL A 180 16.43 2.71 -13.15
N GLY A 181 17.52 3.47 -13.19
CA GLY A 181 18.46 3.54 -12.07
C GLY A 181 18.63 4.96 -11.56
N ARG A 182 19.82 5.28 -11.09
CA ARG A 182 20.08 6.58 -10.48
C ARG A 182 20.13 7.68 -11.54
N LYS A 183 19.23 8.67 -11.42
CA LYS A 183 19.18 9.90 -12.24
C LYS A 183 19.01 11.14 -11.37
N VAL A 184 19.51 12.28 -11.87
CA VAL A 184 19.45 13.60 -11.22
C VAL A 184 18.27 14.45 -11.69
N GLU A 185 17.52 13.98 -12.68
CA GLU A 185 16.34 14.67 -13.22
C GLU A 185 15.09 13.82 -13.01
N ARG A 186 13.94 14.50 -12.97
CA ARG A 186 12.62 13.87 -12.93
C ARG A 186 12.35 13.10 -14.21
N MET A 187 11.72 11.96 -14.11
CA MET A 187 11.27 11.13 -15.23
C MET A 187 10.06 11.79 -15.89
N ARG A 188 10.27 12.41 -17.07
CA ARG A 188 9.25 13.21 -17.78
C ARG A 188 9.16 12.91 -19.26
N ARG A 189 10.15 12.22 -19.82
CA ARG A 189 10.12 11.82 -21.22
C ARG A 189 9.15 10.66 -21.39
N GLU A 190 8.57 10.54 -22.58
CA GLU A 190 7.60 9.48 -22.90
C GLU A 190 8.14 8.09 -22.56
N GLU A 191 9.37 7.78 -22.98
CA GLU A 191 10.09 6.55 -22.64
C GLU A 191 10.24 6.29 -21.13
N GLU A 192 10.39 7.35 -20.34
CA GLU A 192 10.53 7.27 -18.89
C GLU A 192 9.17 7.08 -18.22
N ILE A 193 8.12 7.72 -18.76
CA ILE A 193 6.74 7.54 -18.30
C ILE A 193 6.32 6.08 -18.52
N HIS A 194 6.59 5.51 -19.69
CA HIS A 194 6.32 4.10 -19.96
C HIS A 194 7.06 3.18 -18.99
N LYS A 195 8.29 3.54 -18.60
CA LYS A 195 9.02 2.80 -17.56
C LYS A 195 8.41 2.95 -16.16
N LEU A 196 7.87 4.10 -15.81
CA LEU A 196 7.11 4.25 -14.55
C LEU A 196 5.85 3.38 -14.57
N GLU A 197 5.12 3.36 -15.68
CA GLU A 197 3.96 2.49 -15.88
C GLU A 197 4.33 1.02 -15.74
N GLU A 198 5.44 0.58 -16.35
CA GLU A 198 5.97 -0.78 -16.19
C GLU A 198 6.28 -1.12 -14.72
N VAL A 199 6.89 -0.19 -13.96
CA VAL A 199 7.09 -0.37 -12.51
C VAL A 199 5.74 -0.52 -11.79
N GLY A 200 4.77 0.33 -12.11
CA GLY A 200 3.41 0.24 -11.56
C GLY A 200 2.79 -1.13 -11.80
N SER A 201 2.78 -1.60 -13.05
CA SER A 201 2.22 -2.90 -13.41
C SER A 201 2.95 -4.09 -12.77
N GLN A 202 4.28 -4.01 -12.61
CA GLN A 202 5.02 -5.07 -11.91
C GLN A 202 4.64 -5.15 -10.43
N VAL A 203 4.54 -4.00 -9.75
CA VAL A 203 4.09 -3.94 -8.36
C VAL A 203 2.66 -4.44 -8.22
N GLU A 204 1.78 -4.04 -9.15
CA GLU A 204 0.40 -4.53 -9.21
C GLU A 204 0.33 -6.05 -9.32
N ASN A 205 1.11 -6.66 -10.22
CA ASN A 205 1.14 -8.11 -10.40
C ASN A 205 1.63 -8.84 -9.14
N VAL A 206 2.57 -8.26 -8.41
CA VAL A 206 3.10 -8.80 -7.15
C VAL A 206 2.04 -8.73 -6.05
N VAL A 207 1.42 -7.56 -5.86
CA VAL A 207 0.35 -7.34 -4.88
C VAL A 207 -0.87 -8.22 -5.21
N ARG A 208 -1.23 -8.38 -6.48
CA ARG A 208 -2.36 -9.23 -6.91
C ARG A 208 -2.13 -10.70 -6.55
N ARG A 209 -0.91 -11.22 -6.75
CA ARG A 209 -0.56 -12.56 -6.28
C ARG A 209 -0.70 -12.68 -4.77
N LYS A 210 -0.28 -11.66 -4.02
CA LYS A 210 -0.42 -11.68 -2.56
C LYS A 210 -1.88 -11.67 -2.11
N ARG A 211 -2.75 -10.93 -2.80
CA ARG A 211 -4.21 -10.99 -2.58
C ARG A 211 -4.78 -12.39 -2.83
N GLN A 212 -4.36 -13.03 -3.92
CA GLN A 212 -4.79 -14.40 -4.24
C GLN A 212 -4.36 -15.41 -3.17
N GLU A 213 -3.14 -15.27 -2.63
CA GLU A 213 -2.68 -16.09 -1.49
C GLU A 213 -3.54 -15.87 -0.25
N LEU A 214 -3.94 -14.63 0.05
CA LEU A 214 -4.83 -14.33 1.18
C LEU A 214 -6.25 -14.85 0.96
N ASP A 215 -6.72 -14.93 -0.29
CA ASP A 215 -8.04 -15.51 -0.59
C ASP A 215 -8.10 -17.03 -0.32
N GLU A 216 -6.94 -17.72 -0.27
CA GLU A 216 -6.88 -19.16 0.08
C GLU A 216 -7.18 -19.41 1.57
N ASP A 217 -6.72 -18.52 2.46
CA ASP A 217 -7.09 -18.50 3.88
C ASP A 217 -7.55 -17.08 4.28
N PRO A 218 -8.83 -16.74 4.01
CA PRO A 218 -9.32 -15.38 4.12
C PRO A 218 -9.30 -14.86 5.55
N LEU A 219 -9.11 -13.56 5.66
CA LEU A 219 -9.20 -12.83 6.93
C LEU A 219 -10.56 -13.04 7.60
N PHE A 220 -10.58 -13.03 8.93
CA PHE A 220 -11.83 -13.15 9.69
C PHE A 220 -12.82 -12.05 9.34
N VAL A 221 -12.33 -10.82 9.12
CA VAL A 221 -13.10 -9.66 8.70
C VAL A 221 -12.28 -8.84 7.70
N HIS A 222 -12.95 -8.15 6.78
CA HIS A 222 -12.27 -7.31 5.81
C HIS A 222 -11.69 -6.03 6.48
N PRO A 223 -10.45 -5.60 6.17
CA PRO A 223 -9.83 -4.42 6.79
C PRO A 223 -10.64 -3.12 6.72
N ALA A 224 -11.40 -2.93 5.64
CA ALA A 224 -12.25 -1.75 5.45
C ALA A 224 -13.32 -1.63 6.56
N GLU A 225 -13.84 -2.75 7.06
CA GLU A 225 -14.88 -2.72 8.08
C GLU A 225 -14.33 -2.32 9.46
N ILE A 226 -13.12 -2.80 9.79
CA ILE A 226 -12.44 -2.37 11.02
C ILE A 226 -12.11 -0.88 10.93
N LYS A 227 -11.69 -0.41 9.75
CA LYS A 227 -11.39 1.01 9.53
C LYS A 227 -12.57 1.90 9.89
N ASP A 228 -13.78 1.56 9.47
CA ASP A 228 -14.96 2.38 9.76
C ASP A 228 -15.23 2.49 11.27
N ARG A 229 -15.09 1.39 12.01
CA ARG A 229 -15.23 1.37 13.47
C ARG A 229 -14.12 2.16 14.17
N ILE A 230 -12.87 1.98 13.74
CA ILE A 230 -11.72 2.69 14.31
C ILE A 230 -11.76 4.20 14.01
N ALA A 231 -12.36 4.60 12.87
CA ALA A 231 -12.51 5.99 12.50
C ALA A 231 -13.45 6.78 13.45
N GLU A 232 -14.29 6.10 14.22
CA GLU A 232 -15.17 6.70 15.23
C GLU A 232 -14.43 7.07 16.52
N LEU A 233 -13.22 6.54 16.74
CA LEU A 233 -12.42 6.86 17.93
C LEU A 233 -11.98 8.33 17.93
N GLU A 234 -12.21 9.01 19.06
CA GLU A 234 -11.90 10.43 19.25
C GLU A 234 -10.42 10.76 18.92
N ALA A 235 -9.50 9.86 19.28
CA ALA A 235 -8.07 9.99 18.97
C ALA A 235 -7.78 10.06 17.47
N VAL A 236 -8.49 9.25 16.69
CA VAL A 236 -8.34 9.19 15.24
C VAL A 236 -8.95 10.43 14.60
N GLN A 237 -10.14 10.84 15.03
CA GLN A 237 -10.80 12.05 14.55
C GLN A 237 -10.01 13.33 14.84
N ARG A 238 -9.28 13.37 15.96
CA ARG A 238 -8.40 14.47 16.34
C ARG A 238 -7.00 14.41 15.72
N SER A 239 -6.67 13.32 15.03
CA SER A 239 -5.36 13.16 14.42
C SER A 239 -5.18 14.17 13.29
N LEU A 240 -4.13 14.99 13.40
CA LEU A 240 -3.75 15.93 12.35
C LEU A 240 -2.88 15.27 11.27
N ARG A 241 -2.56 13.97 11.41
CA ARG A 241 -1.73 13.26 10.44
C ARG A 241 -2.57 12.94 9.19
N PRO A 242 -2.03 13.17 7.98
CA PRO A 242 -2.75 12.84 6.76
C PRO A 242 -3.02 11.32 6.70
N ALA A 243 -4.22 10.95 6.23
CA ALA A 243 -4.70 9.56 6.22
C ALA A 243 -4.47 8.87 7.58
N PRO A 244 -5.23 9.24 8.63
CA PRO A 244 -4.98 8.79 9.99
C PRO A 244 -5.17 7.27 10.17
N ILE A 245 -5.90 6.63 9.25
CA ILE A 245 -5.93 5.18 9.08
C ILE A 245 -5.46 4.86 7.66
N VAL A 246 -4.51 3.93 7.56
CA VAL A 246 -4.01 3.37 6.29
C VAL A 246 -4.38 1.90 6.27
N LEU A 247 -5.01 1.44 5.19
CA LEU A 247 -5.34 0.03 5.00
C LEU A 247 -4.12 -0.72 4.48
N HIS A 248 -4.00 -1.97 4.93
CA HIS A 248 -3.08 -3.00 4.44
C HIS A 248 -3.90 -4.16 3.88
N LEU A 249 -3.24 -5.07 3.18
CA LEU A 249 -3.88 -6.29 2.66
C LEU A 249 -4.45 -7.16 3.80
N ASP A 250 -3.72 -7.25 4.92
CA ASP A 250 -4.05 -8.09 6.07
C ASP A 250 -4.53 -7.29 7.30
N GLY A 251 -4.75 -5.98 7.17
CA GLY A 251 -5.09 -5.15 8.32
C GLY A 251 -5.00 -3.65 8.09
N LEU A 252 -4.52 -2.92 9.09
CA LEU A 252 -4.44 -1.47 9.05
C LEU A 252 -3.37 -0.89 9.98
N ARG A 253 -2.85 0.27 9.57
CA ARG A 253 -2.05 1.17 10.40
C ARG A 253 -2.89 2.35 10.86
N VAL A 254 -3.01 2.52 12.17
CA VAL A 254 -3.66 3.67 12.80
C VAL A 254 -2.59 4.62 13.32
N LYS A 255 -2.61 5.88 12.88
CA LYS A 255 -1.58 6.88 13.17
C LYS A 255 -1.76 7.54 14.55
N ILE A 256 -1.99 6.72 15.57
CA ILE A 256 -2.05 7.11 16.99
C ILE A 256 -1.12 6.22 17.84
N PRO A 257 -0.58 6.72 18.97
CA PRO A 257 0.37 5.97 19.80
C PRO A 257 -0.21 4.68 20.39
N TYR A 258 0.50 3.57 20.22
CA TYR A 258 0.05 2.26 20.72
C TYR A 258 -0.14 2.22 22.23
N GLU A 259 0.84 2.68 23.02
CA GLU A 259 0.78 2.56 24.48
C GLU A 259 -0.40 3.30 25.12
N GLU A 260 -0.90 4.36 24.47
CA GLU A 260 -2.02 5.16 24.96
C GLU A 260 -3.39 4.57 24.58
N TRP A 261 -3.48 3.90 23.41
CA TRP A 261 -4.77 3.56 22.80
C TRP A 261 -5.00 2.06 22.59
N LYS A 262 -4.03 1.19 22.89
CA LYS A 262 -4.12 -0.26 22.64
C LYS A 262 -5.36 -0.92 23.25
N ASP A 263 -5.74 -0.55 24.47
CA ASP A 263 -6.88 -1.17 25.16
C ASP A 263 -8.21 -0.75 24.51
N GLN A 264 -8.36 0.54 24.21
CA GLN A 264 -9.54 1.05 23.51
C GLN A 264 -9.68 0.47 22.10
N ILE A 265 -8.57 0.33 21.37
CA ILE A 265 -8.55 -0.32 20.06
C ILE A 265 -8.95 -1.80 20.21
N ALA A 266 -8.40 -2.51 21.19
CA ALA A 266 -8.72 -3.92 21.43
C ALA A 266 -10.19 -4.14 21.82
N ASP A 267 -10.81 -3.17 22.49
CA ASP A 267 -12.20 -3.20 22.92
C ASP A 267 -13.22 -2.90 21.81
N VAL A 268 -12.78 -2.42 20.65
CA VAL A 268 -13.68 -2.17 19.52
C VAL A 268 -14.41 -3.45 19.13
N GLU A 269 -15.74 -3.39 19.10
CA GLU A 269 -16.58 -4.53 18.76
C GLU A 269 -16.81 -4.60 17.24
N VAL A 270 -16.49 -5.75 16.65
CA VAL A 270 -16.69 -6.06 15.24
C VAL A 270 -17.42 -7.40 15.17
N TYR A 271 -18.64 -7.39 14.63
CA TYR A 271 -19.52 -8.57 14.55
C TYR A 271 -19.65 -9.38 15.86
N GLY A 272 -19.83 -8.69 16.99
CA GLY A 272 -20.02 -9.34 18.28
C GLY A 272 -18.75 -9.87 18.94
N ARG A 273 -17.56 -9.58 18.38
CA ARG A 273 -16.25 -9.93 18.97
C ARG A 273 -15.41 -8.68 19.21
N ARG A 274 -14.56 -8.71 20.24
CA ARG A 274 -13.57 -7.66 20.47
C ARG A 274 -12.45 -7.78 19.45
N LEU A 275 -11.98 -6.64 18.95
CA LEU A 275 -10.89 -6.60 17.97
C LEU A 275 -9.63 -7.29 18.46
N GLY A 276 -9.32 -7.19 19.77
CA GLY A 276 -8.17 -7.88 20.38
C GLY A 276 -8.23 -9.41 20.31
N ASP A 277 -9.42 -10.00 20.10
CA ASP A 277 -9.58 -11.45 19.98
C ASP A 277 -9.28 -11.91 18.54
N ILE A 278 -9.64 -11.09 17.55
CA ILE A 278 -9.59 -11.39 16.11
C ILE A 278 -8.41 -10.74 15.37
N ALA A 279 -7.59 -9.94 16.05
CA ALA A 279 -6.45 -9.27 15.45
C ALA A 279 -5.26 -9.17 16.43
N THR A 280 -4.06 -9.11 15.88
CA THR A 280 -2.84 -8.78 16.62
C THR A 280 -2.62 -7.27 16.58
N ILE A 281 -2.66 -6.62 17.75
CA ILE A 281 -2.47 -5.17 17.88
C ILE A 281 -1.08 -4.91 18.46
N SER A 282 -0.27 -4.15 17.74
CA SER A 282 1.14 -3.92 18.10
C SER A 282 1.61 -2.49 17.84
N ASN A 283 2.71 -2.11 18.48
CA ASN A 283 3.35 -0.83 18.25
C ASN A 283 4.12 -0.84 16.92
N SER A 284 3.93 0.18 16.09
CA SER A 284 4.73 0.36 14.87
C SER A 284 6.17 0.75 15.21
N ARG A 285 7.12 0.16 14.49
CA ARG A 285 8.55 0.48 14.50
C ARG A 285 8.85 1.91 14.03
N LEU A 286 7.97 2.53 13.23
CA LEU A 286 8.08 3.96 12.89
C LEU A 286 7.77 4.88 14.07
N GLY A 287 7.16 4.35 15.14
CA GLY A 287 6.71 5.11 16.29
C GLY A 287 5.41 5.89 16.02
N GLY A 288 4.73 6.24 17.12
CA GLY A 288 3.52 7.07 17.11
C GLY A 288 2.36 6.51 16.28
N SER A 289 2.38 5.21 15.97
CA SER A 289 1.37 4.52 15.18
C SER A 289 1.15 3.12 15.74
N THR A 290 -0.06 2.63 15.61
CA THR A 290 -0.50 1.29 16.00
C THR A 290 -0.73 0.46 14.74
N LEU A 291 -0.24 -0.78 14.73
CA LEU A 291 -0.50 -1.76 13.69
C LEU A 291 -1.55 -2.75 14.19
N ILE A 292 -2.50 -3.08 13.32
CA ILE A 292 -3.54 -4.06 13.55
C ILE A 292 -3.45 -5.05 12.40
N ARG A 293 -3.05 -6.28 12.69
CA ARG A 293 -3.05 -7.40 11.73
C ARG A 293 -4.19 -8.33 12.04
N ILE A 294 -5.10 -8.51 11.09
CA ILE A 294 -6.31 -9.32 11.25
C ILE A 294 -5.91 -10.78 11.11
N LYS A 295 -6.41 -11.62 12.01
CA LYS A 295 -6.20 -13.06 11.93
C LYS A 295 -7.06 -13.67 10.82
N THR A 296 -6.59 -14.76 10.22
CA THR A 296 -7.40 -15.54 9.29
C THR A 296 -8.56 -16.22 10.00
N ARG A 297 -9.57 -16.66 9.24
CA ARG A 297 -10.68 -17.44 9.81
C ARG A 297 -10.18 -18.68 10.54
N ALA A 298 -9.22 -19.39 9.94
CA ALA A 298 -8.64 -20.58 10.53
C ALA A 298 -7.98 -20.30 11.89
N GLU A 299 -7.24 -19.20 12.03
CA GLU A 299 -6.59 -18.79 13.29
C GLU A 299 -7.60 -18.46 14.40
N VAL A 300 -8.73 -17.85 14.03
CA VAL A 300 -9.77 -17.44 14.99
C VAL A 300 -10.67 -18.61 15.41
N GLU A 301 -10.94 -19.55 14.51
CA GLU A 301 -11.80 -20.72 14.79
C GLU A 301 -11.06 -21.86 15.48
N SER A 302 -9.73 -21.90 15.38
CA SER A 302 -8.89 -22.93 16.01
C SER A 302 -8.48 -22.62 17.46
N GLY A 303 -8.76 -21.40 17.96
CA GLY A 303 -8.43 -20.94 19.31
C GLY A 303 -9.64 -20.89 20.23
#